data_AF-A0A930SG58-F1
#
_entry.id   AF-A0A930SG58-F1
#
_cell.length_a   1.000
_cell.length_b   1.000
_cell.length_c   1.000
_cell.angle_alpha   90.00
_cell.angle_beta   90.00
_cell.angle_gamma   90.00
#
_symmetry.space_group_name_H-M   'P 1'
#
loop_
_entity.id
_entity.type
_entity.pdbx_description
1 polymer ?
#
loop_
_entity_poly.entity_id
_entity_poly.type
_entity_poly.pdbx_seq_one_letter_code
_entity_poly.pdbx_strand_id
1 'polypeptide(L)'
;YTYARLQRMGAYLTLGITKDVLQNAMEEGPQYARLLAFNDRGRQWLRNEYEIPLIQKWAKAPNDLSALGQTMHHIDTLATDIQALCFHNESNRIGHRDYTYTPQYIK
;
A
#
# COMPACT_ATOMS: atom_id res chain seq x y z
N TYR A 1 -13.58 -26.05 2.42
CA TYR A 1 -12.94 -24.74 2.16
C TYR A 1 -11.47 -24.84 2.49
N THR A 2 -10.56 -24.31 1.66
CA THR A 2 -9.13 -24.31 1.99
C THR A 2 -8.82 -23.29 3.07
N TYR A 3 -7.86 -23.59 3.94
CA TYR A 3 -7.44 -22.69 5.01
C TYR A 3 -7.03 -21.31 4.48
N ALA A 4 -6.26 -21.29 3.38
CA ALA A 4 -5.86 -20.06 2.71
C ALA A 4 -7.05 -19.20 2.22
N ARG A 5 -8.17 -19.82 1.83
CA ARG A 5 -9.37 -19.07 1.42
C ARG A 5 -10.04 -18.41 2.63
N LEU A 6 -10.15 -19.12 3.75
CA LEU A 6 -10.72 -18.57 4.98
C LEU A 6 -9.86 -17.43 5.54
N GLN A 7 -8.54 -17.56 5.51
CA GLN A 7 -7.62 -16.49 5.91
C GLN A 7 -7.80 -15.23 5.06
N ARG A 8 -7.90 -15.36 3.72
CA ARG A 8 -8.17 -14.21 2.85
C ARG A 8 -9.53 -13.57 3.12
N MET A 9 -10.56 -14.38 3.37
CA MET A 9 -11.89 -13.86 3.74
C MET A 9 -11.83 -13.08 5.06
N GLY A 10 -11.07 -13.55 6.04
CA GLY A 10 -10.81 -12.82 7.28
C GLY A 10 -10.13 -11.47 7.02
N ALA A 11 -9.09 -11.46 6.18
CA ALA A 11 -8.39 -10.22 5.81
C ALA A 11 -9.31 -9.21 5.11
N TYR A 12 -10.16 -9.66 4.18
CA TYR A 12 -11.15 -8.80 3.50
C TYR A 12 -12.14 -8.19 4.48
N LEU A 13 -12.61 -8.98 5.45
CA LEU A 13 -13.50 -8.51 6.50
C LEU A 13 -12.83 -7.46 7.39
N THR A 14 -11.60 -7.72 7.85
CA THR A 14 -10.86 -6.79 8.72
C THR A 14 -10.53 -5.46 8.03
N LEU A 15 -10.28 -5.49 6.71
CA LEU A 15 -9.94 -4.32 5.92
C LEU A 15 -11.17 -3.61 5.32
N GLY A 16 -12.37 -4.15 5.52
CA GLY A 16 -13.60 -3.58 4.95
C GLY A 16 -13.66 -3.62 3.41
N ILE A 17 -12.99 -4.59 2.77
CA ILE A 17 -12.92 -4.68 1.31
C ILE A 17 -14.26 -5.21 0.77
N THR A 18 -14.96 -4.40 -0.02
CA THR A 18 -16.21 -4.78 -0.68
C THR A 18 -15.95 -5.51 -2.00
N LYS A 19 -16.97 -6.22 -2.49
CA LYS A 19 -16.88 -6.93 -3.78
C LYS A 19 -16.69 -5.98 -4.94
N ASP A 20 -17.35 -4.83 -4.92
CA ASP A 20 -17.27 -3.82 -5.99
C ASP A 20 -15.86 -3.24 -6.10
N VAL A 21 -15.22 -2.91 -4.96
CA VAL A 21 -13.82 -2.42 -4.95
C VAL A 21 -12.87 -3.47 -5.51
N LEU A 22 -13.05 -4.75 -5.14
CA LEU A 22 -12.21 -5.83 -5.63
C LEU A 22 -12.40 -6.05 -7.14
N GLN A 23 -13.64 -6.00 -7.63
CA GLN A 23 -13.94 -6.17 -9.05
C GLN A 23 -13.33 -5.03 -9.87
N ASN A 24 -13.54 -3.77 -9.46
CA ASN A 24 -12.97 -2.61 -10.14
C ASN A 24 -11.44 -2.67 -10.15
N ALA A 25 -10.81 -3.06 -9.04
CA ALA A 25 -9.36 -3.24 -8.96
C ALA A 25 -8.83 -4.37 -9.87
N MET A 26 -9.62 -5.42 -10.12
CA MET A 26 -9.26 -6.48 -11.05
C MET A 26 -9.42 -6.06 -12.52
N GLU A 27 -10.38 -5.20 -12.82
CA GLU A 27 -10.65 -4.71 -14.18
C GLU A 27 -9.68 -3.58 -14.59
N GLU A 28 -9.47 -2.59 -13.72
CA GLU A 28 -8.61 -1.42 -14.00
C GLU A 28 -7.14 -1.65 -13.65
N GLY A 29 -6.85 -2.63 -12.78
CA GLY A 29 -5.50 -2.91 -12.31
C GLY A 29 -4.98 -1.89 -11.28
N PRO A 30 -3.67 -1.94 -10.97
CA PRO A 30 -3.06 -1.09 -9.95
C PRO A 30 -3.00 0.37 -10.40
N GLN A 31 -3.54 1.26 -9.56
CA GLN A 31 -3.63 2.70 -9.86
C GLN A 31 -2.32 3.46 -9.57
N TYR A 32 -1.36 2.83 -8.87
CA TYR A 32 -0.09 3.44 -8.52
C TYR A 32 1.00 2.40 -8.26
N ALA A 33 2.25 2.85 -8.36
CA ALA A 33 3.42 2.13 -7.88
C ALA A 33 3.89 2.73 -6.55
N ARG A 34 3.99 1.93 -5.49
CA ARG A 34 4.51 2.36 -4.18
C ARG A 34 6.00 2.04 -4.06
N LEU A 35 6.85 3.07 -3.92
CA LEU A 35 8.28 2.86 -3.71
C LEU A 35 8.56 2.53 -2.23
N LEU A 36 9.05 1.32 -1.95
CA LEU A 36 9.41 0.89 -0.58
C LEU A 36 10.92 1.01 -0.31
N ALA A 37 11.74 0.69 -1.30
CA ALA A 37 13.19 0.77 -1.22
C ALA A 37 13.82 0.85 -2.62
N PHE A 38 15.05 1.35 -2.70
CA PHE A 38 15.84 1.39 -3.94
C PHE A 38 17.35 1.38 -3.63
N ASN A 39 18.16 0.97 -4.61
CA ASN A 39 19.62 1.03 -4.56
C ASN A 39 20.16 2.01 -5.63
N ASP A 40 21.48 2.10 -5.80
CA ASP A 40 22.10 3.02 -6.77
C ASP A 40 21.65 2.79 -8.22
N ARG A 41 21.50 1.53 -8.62
CA ARG A 41 20.99 1.18 -9.95
C ARG A 41 19.50 1.54 -10.07
N GLY A 42 18.72 1.24 -9.03
CA GLY A 42 17.31 1.61 -8.94
C GLY A 42 17.09 3.11 -9.06
N ARG A 43 17.93 3.93 -8.41
CA ARG A 43 17.86 5.39 -8.51
C ARG A 43 17.99 5.90 -9.94
N GLN A 44 18.86 5.28 -10.75
CA GLN A 44 19.00 5.64 -12.17
C GLN A 44 17.74 5.26 -12.96
N TRP A 45 17.20 4.07 -12.69
CA TRP A 45 15.97 3.59 -13.33
C TRP A 45 14.74 4.43 -12.97
N LEU A 46 14.68 4.95 -11.73
CA LEU A 46 13.60 5.80 -11.19
C LEU A 46 13.42 7.15 -11.91
N ARG A 47 14.31 7.50 -12.84
CA ARG A 47 14.25 8.74 -13.64
C ARG A 47 13.45 8.59 -14.93
N ASN A 48 13.04 7.38 -15.28
CA ASN A 48 12.27 7.12 -16.49
C ASN A 48 10.80 7.55 -16.33
N GLU A 49 10.09 7.67 -17.45
CA GLU A 49 8.64 7.88 -17.45
C GLU A 49 7.90 6.57 -17.14
N TYR A 50 6.77 6.69 -16.45
CA TYR A 50 5.93 5.58 -16.02
C TYR A 50 4.49 5.79 -16.44
N GLU A 51 3.82 4.71 -16.81
CA GLU A 51 2.39 4.72 -17.17
C GLU A 51 1.50 4.98 -15.96
N ILE A 52 1.94 4.55 -14.76
CA ILE A 52 1.24 4.77 -13.50
C ILE A 52 2.06 5.66 -12.56
N PRO A 53 1.41 6.49 -11.71
CA PRO A 53 2.10 7.38 -10.81
C PRO A 53 2.94 6.60 -9.78
N LEU A 54 4.20 7.01 -9.64
CA LEU A 54 5.12 6.48 -8.65
C LEU A 54 5.05 7.29 -7.35
N ILE A 55 4.51 6.68 -6.30
CA ILE A 55 4.41 7.28 -4.98
C ILE A 55 5.73 7.08 -4.23
N GLN A 56 6.45 8.19 -4.03
CA GLN A 56 7.64 8.24 -3.17
C GLN A 56 7.34 8.81 -1.78
N LYS A 57 6.39 9.76 -1.70
CA LYS A 57 5.92 10.35 -0.45
C LYS A 57 4.45 10.01 -0.26
N TRP A 58 4.17 9.13 0.70
CA TRP A 58 2.81 8.65 0.96
C TRP A 58 1.82 9.80 1.23
N ALA A 59 2.26 10.83 1.95
CA ALA A 59 1.47 12.03 2.25
C ALA A 59 0.93 12.79 1.02
N LYS A 60 1.59 12.68 -0.14
CA LYS A 60 1.18 13.38 -1.36
C LYS A 60 0.26 12.56 -2.25
N ALA A 61 0.23 11.25 -2.05
CA ALA A 61 -0.47 10.32 -2.93
C ALA A 61 -1.96 10.66 -3.15
N PRO A 62 -2.76 11.05 -2.14
CA PRO A 62 -4.19 11.28 -2.35
C PRO A 62 -4.52 12.35 -3.40
N ASN A 63 -3.62 13.31 -3.62
CA ASN A 63 -3.84 14.40 -4.59
C ASN A 63 -3.62 13.97 -6.03
N ASP A 64 -2.80 12.94 -6.26
CA ASP A 64 -2.36 12.50 -7.59
C ASP A 64 -3.13 11.25 -8.07
N LEU A 65 -4.05 10.72 -7.25
CA LEU A 65 -4.75 9.45 -7.50
C LEU A 65 -6.22 9.63 -7.88
N SER A 66 -6.69 8.71 -8.72
CA SER A 66 -8.11 8.51 -9.03
C SER A 66 -8.92 8.12 -7.78
N ALA A 67 -10.25 8.14 -7.88
CA ALA A 67 -11.12 7.72 -6.76
C ALA A 67 -10.87 6.25 -6.33
N LEU A 68 -10.64 5.36 -7.30
CA LEU A 68 -10.25 3.98 -7.01
C LEU A 68 -8.86 3.93 -6.36
N GLY A 69 -7.90 4.71 -6.87
CA GLY A 69 -6.55 4.81 -6.31
C GLY A 69 -6.54 5.32 -4.87
N GLN A 70 -7.37 6.30 -4.52
CA GLN A 70 -7.53 6.78 -3.15
C GLN A 70 -8.11 5.70 -2.23
N THR A 71 -9.06 4.91 -2.73
CA THR A 71 -9.63 3.77 -1.99
C THR A 71 -8.55 2.71 -1.72
N MET A 72 -7.77 2.34 -2.75
CA MET A 72 -6.66 1.38 -2.61
C MET A 72 -5.58 1.90 -1.64
N HIS A 73 -5.22 3.18 -1.75
CA HIS A 73 -4.27 3.85 -0.86
C HIS A 73 -4.75 3.83 0.60
N HIS A 74 -6.05 4.04 0.83
CA HIS A 74 -6.64 3.94 2.16
C HIS A 74 -6.56 2.52 2.72
N ILE A 75 -6.89 1.50 1.91
CA ILE A 75 -6.79 0.09 2.30
C ILE A 75 -5.35 -0.27 2.67
N ASP A 76 -4.37 0.14 1.88
CA ASP A 76 -2.94 -0.09 2.17
C ASP A 76 -2.52 0.57 3.49
N THR A 77 -2.96 1.81 3.73
CA THR A 77 -2.68 2.53 4.99
C THR A 77 -3.29 1.80 6.19
N LEU A 78 -4.55 1.38 6.07
CA LEU A 78 -5.25 0.64 7.12
C LEU A 78 -4.59 -0.71 7.40
N ALA A 79 -4.12 -1.41 6.36
CA ALA A 79 -3.41 -2.67 6.51
C ALA A 79 -2.12 -2.51 7.31
N THR A 80 -1.32 -1.46 7.04
CA THR A 80 -0.13 -1.14 7.83
C THR A 80 -0.49 -0.82 9.28
N ASP A 81 -1.56 -0.06 9.51
CA ASP A 81 -1.99 0.32 10.87
C ASP A 81 -2.46 -0.88 11.67
N ILE A 82 -3.25 -1.78 11.08
CA ILE A 82 -3.66 -3.04 11.71
C ILE A 82 -2.45 -3.93 12.00
N GLN A 83 -1.50 -4.03 11.05
CA GLN A 83 -0.26 -4.78 11.28
C GLN A 83 0.54 -4.22 12.45
N ALA A 84 0.61 -2.89 12.58
CA ALA A 84 1.35 -2.25 13.67
C ALA A 84 0.79 -2.65 15.05
N LEU A 85 -0.53 -2.80 15.18
CA LEU A 85 -1.17 -3.28 16.41
C LEU A 85 -0.71 -4.69 16.81
N CYS A 86 -0.32 -5.52 15.85
CA CYS A 86 0.12 -6.89 16.10
C CYS A 86 1.59 -7.01 16.54
N PHE A 87 2.36 -5.92 16.59
CA PHE A 87 3.75 -6.01 17.06
C PHE A 87 3.82 -6.27 18.57
N HIS A 88 4.72 -7.18 18.97
CA HIS A 88 4.95 -7.51 20.37
C HIS A 88 5.41 -6.29 21.18
N ASN A 89 6.37 -5.54 20.66
CA ASN A 89 6.87 -4.34 21.30
C ASN A 89 5.87 -3.18 21.14
N GLU A 90 5.39 -2.66 22.27
CA GLU A 90 4.41 -1.57 22.32
C GLU A 90 4.92 -0.28 21.67
N SER A 91 6.23 0.00 21.75
CA SER A 91 6.81 1.18 21.09
C SER A 91 6.74 1.11 19.56
N ASN A 92 6.49 -0.07 18.99
CA ASN A 92 6.34 -0.26 17.55
C ASN A 92 4.87 -0.25 17.10
N ARG A 93 3.90 -0.20 18.02
CA ARG A 93 2.44 -0.16 17.73
C ARG A 93 1.94 1.23 17.34
N ILE A 94 2.81 2.06 16.77
CA ILE A 94 2.49 3.42 16.35
C ILE A 94 1.86 3.33 14.95
N GLY A 95 0.69 3.94 14.78
CA GLY A 95 0.00 4.01 13.49
C GLY A 95 0.64 5.02 12.53
N HIS A 96 0.12 5.07 11.31
CA HIS A 96 0.50 5.99 10.24
C HIS A 96 2.00 5.94 9.91
N ARG A 97 2.62 4.76 10.05
CA ARG A 97 4.03 4.55 9.70
C ARG A 97 4.30 4.87 8.24
N ASP A 98 3.31 4.69 7.37
CA ASP A 98 3.43 5.00 5.95
C ASP A 98 3.73 6.48 5.66
N TYR A 99 3.28 7.39 6.53
CA TYR A 99 3.55 8.83 6.40
C TYR A 99 4.91 9.25 6.95
N THR A 100 5.45 8.49 7.90
CA THR A 100 6.75 8.77 8.54
C THR A 100 7.90 8.00 7.90
N TYR A 101 7.58 6.92 7.20
CA TYR A 101 8.55 6.07 6.54
C TYR A 101 8.93 6.64 5.17
N THR A 102 10.21 6.93 4.99
CA THR A 102 10.78 7.30 3.70
C THR A 102 11.30 6.03 3.01
N PRO A 103 11.18 5.89 1.68
CA PRO A 103 11.70 4.73 0.97
C PRO A 103 13.18 4.48 1.31
N GLN A 104 13.51 3.24 1.65
CA GLN A 104 14.86 2.92 2.12
C GLN A 104 15.87 2.91 0.97
N TYR A 105 16.96 3.64 1.16
CA TYR A 105 18.11 3.57 0.26
C TYR A 105 19.08 2.50 0.74
N ILE A 106 19.32 1.51 -0.11
CA ILE A 106 20.22 0.37 0.15
C ILE A 106 21.49 0.60 -0.65
N LYS A 107 22.63 0.66 0.05
CA LYS A 107 23.97 0.76 -0.56
C LYS A 107 24.43 -0.57 -1.12
#